data_AF-A0A7S0NG43-F1
#
_entry.id   AF-A0A7S0NG43-F1
#
_cell.length_a   1.000
_cell.length_b   1.000
_cell.length_c   1.000
_cell.angle_alpha   90.00
_cell.angle_beta   90.00
_cell.angle_gamma   90.00
#
_symmetry.space_group_name_H-M   'P 1'
#
loop_
_entity.id
_entity.type
_entity.pdbx_description
1 polymer ?
#
loop_
_entity_poly.entity_id
_entity_poly.type
_entity_poly.pdbx_seq_one_letter_code
_entity_poly.pdbx_strand_id
1 'polypeptide(L)'
;EMLKAAGQQVLQLLLQVCEQCRGQDVIMKRQLRCLSSWLRNAWLPSDQLAASPIMALAFASIASPELFECATDVLVDAVHFSHDHEEHQQLIGVIVPQVLQLVPMYEESLRQEDDDTCRALCRIFTETGEQYLHLILRDPQQALPVVSAVLRGAAHPDREVAEITFNFWYILSEELAGG
;
A
#
# COMPACT_ATOMS: atom_id res chain seq x y z
N GLU A 1 -14.98 15.78 -15.66
CA GLU A 1 -16.20 16.25 -14.97
C GLU A 1 -17.07 15.12 -14.38
N MET A 2 -17.82 14.33 -15.16
CA MET A 2 -18.76 13.34 -14.56
C MET A 2 -18.10 12.26 -13.69
N LEU A 3 -16.96 11.70 -14.12
CA LEU A 3 -16.22 10.70 -13.32
C LEU A 3 -15.62 11.29 -12.04
N LYS A 4 -15.21 12.57 -12.04
CA LYS A 4 -14.68 13.25 -10.84
C LYS A 4 -15.79 13.48 -9.82
N ALA A 5 -16.97 13.93 -10.26
CA ALA A 5 -18.15 14.09 -9.41
C ALA A 5 -18.60 12.75 -8.80
N ALA A 6 -18.58 11.67 -9.61
CA ALA A 6 -18.88 10.32 -9.13
C ALA A 6 -17.86 9.85 -8.08
N GLY A 7 -16.56 10.07 -8.30
CA GLY A 7 -15.51 9.70 -7.34
C GLY A 7 -15.67 10.37 -5.97
N GLN A 8 -16.05 11.65 -5.95
CA GLN A 8 -16.32 12.37 -4.69
C GLN A 8 -17.53 11.79 -3.94
N GLN A 9 -18.63 11.49 -4.65
CA GLN A 9 -19.83 10.90 -4.05
C GLN A 9 -19.56 9.49 -3.52
N VAL A 10 -18.80 8.70 -4.27
CA VAL A 10 -18.42 7.34 -3.87
C VAL A 10 -17.54 7.38 -2.63
N LEU A 11 -16.53 8.27 -2.59
CA LEU A 11 -15.71 8.41 -1.39
C LEU A 11 -16.58 8.76 -0.18
N GLN A 12 -17.48 9.74 -0.29
CA GLN A 12 -18.39 10.11 0.80
C GLN A 12 -19.23 8.92 1.28
N LEU A 13 -19.78 8.13 0.36
CA LEU A 13 -20.54 6.93 0.71
C LEU A 13 -19.66 5.90 1.43
N LEU A 14 -18.44 5.66 0.94
CA LEU A 14 -17.50 4.75 1.59
C LEU A 14 -17.13 5.23 2.99
N LEU A 15 -16.98 6.53 3.23
CA LEU A 15 -16.71 7.06 4.57
C LEU A 15 -17.89 6.89 5.51
N GLN A 16 -19.12 7.11 5.05
CA GLN A 16 -20.33 6.86 5.84
C GLN A 16 -20.43 5.37 6.24
N VAL A 17 -20.12 4.46 5.31
CA VAL A 17 -20.11 3.02 5.61
C VAL A 17 -19.01 2.68 6.64
N CYS A 18 -17.85 3.36 6.62
CA CYS A 18 -16.78 3.12 7.61
C CYS A 18 -17.27 3.42 9.04
N GLU A 19 -18.03 4.51 9.20
CA GLU A 19 -18.54 4.94 10.50
C GLU A 19 -19.68 4.06 11.00
N GLN A 20 -20.59 3.67 10.10
CA GLN A 20 -21.83 2.98 10.47
C GLN A 20 -21.69 1.46 10.59
N CYS A 21 -20.76 0.86 9.84
CA CYS A 21 -20.65 -0.59 9.70
C CYS A 21 -19.35 -1.16 10.27
N ARG A 22 -18.71 -0.45 11.21
CA ARG A 22 -17.46 -0.88 11.84
C ARG A 22 -17.64 -2.21 12.58
N GLY A 23 -16.74 -3.16 12.35
CA GLY A 23 -16.78 -4.50 12.96
C GLY A 23 -17.69 -5.50 12.26
N GLN A 24 -18.22 -5.17 11.07
CA GLN A 24 -18.97 -6.10 10.23
C GLN A 24 -18.11 -6.53 9.03
N ASP A 25 -17.34 -7.61 9.18
CA ASP A 25 -16.32 -8.03 8.20
C ASP A 25 -16.86 -8.19 6.78
N VAL A 26 -18.09 -8.70 6.62
CA VAL A 26 -18.71 -8.85 5.30
C VAL A 26 -18.90 -7.50 4.60
N ILE A 27 -19.29 -6.45 5.34
CA ILE A 27 -19.47 -5.11 4.79
C ILE A 27 -18.12 -4.46 4.55
N MET A 28 -17.20 -4.57 5.52
CA MET A 28 -15.84 -4.04 5.41
C MET A 28 -15.11 -4.63 4.20
N LYS A 29 -15.22 -5.94 3.96
CA LYS A 29 -14.65 -6.62 2.79
C LYS A 29 -15.18 -6.04 1.47
N ARG A 30 -16.50 -5.79 1.37
CA ARG A 30 -17.11 -5.18 0.18
C ARG A 30 -16.68 -3.73 0.00
N GLN A 31 -16.56 -2.98 1.10
CA GLN A 31 -16.11 -1.61 1.10
C GLN A 31 -14.66 -1.49 0.63
N LEU A 32 -13.74 -2.30 1.16
CA LEU A 32 -12.34 -2.33 0.73
C LEU A 32 -12.21 -2.72 -0.73
N ARG A 33 -12.94 -3.74 -1.20
CA ARG A 33 -12.97 -4.12 -2.63
C ARG A 33 -13.50 -2.98 -3.52
N CYS A 34 -14.50 -2.24 -3.07
CA CYS A 34 -15.00 -1.07 -3.78
C CYS A 34 -13.91 0.00 -3.88
N LEU A 35 -13.25 0.35 -2.76
CA LEU A 35 -12.17 1.31 -2.74
C LEU A 35 -11.03 0.92 -3.70
N SER A 36 -10.55 -0.32 -3.61
CA SER A 36 -9.55 -0.90 -4.52
C SER A 36 -9.94 -0.76 -6.00
N SER A 37 -11.20 -1.07 -6.33
CA SER A 37 -11.71 -0.88 -7.69
C SER A 37 -11.68 0.57 -8.15
N TRP A 38 -11.98 1.54 -7.27
CA TRP A 38 -11.96 2.96 -7.63
C TRP A 38 -10.54 3.49 -7.78
N LEU A 39 -9.62 3.09 -6.89
CA LEU A 39 -8.20 3.45 -6.99
C LEU A 39 -7.58 3.01 -8.32
N ARG A 40 -7.96 1.84 -8.85
CA ARG A 40 -7.44 1.34 -10.14
C ARG A 40 -8.02 2.01 -11.38
N ASN A 41 -9.29 2.42 -11.34
CA ASN A 41 -10.06 2.71 -12.56
C ASN A 41 -10.54 4.15 -12.67
N ALA A 42 -10.47 4.92 -11.60
CA ALA A 42 -11.06 6.26 -11.56
C ALA A 42 -10.28 7.21 -10.65
N TRP A 43 -10.54 8.49 -10.85
CA TRP A 43 -10.01 9.53 -9.99
C TRP A 43 -10.76 9.58 -8.66
N LEU A 44 -10.02 9.70 -7.55
CA LEU A 44 -10.52 10.00 -6.22
C LEU A 44 -9.85 11.28 -5.69
N PRO A 45 -10.52 12.07 -4.83
CA PRO A 45 -9.88 13.23 -4.20
C PRO A 45 -8.84 12.76 -3.16
N SER A 46 -7.56 12.75 -3.54
CA SER A 46 -6.44 12.24 -2.74
C SER A 46 -6.31 12.90 -1.37
N ASP A 47 -6.49 14.22 -1.28
CA ASP A 47 -6.39 14.95 -0.01
C ASP A 47 -7.50 14.54 0.96
N GLN A 48 -8.71 14.32 0.45
CA GLN A 48 -9.83 13.81 1.26
C GLN A 48 -9.55 12.36 1.67
N LEU A 49 -9.01 11.54 0.77
CA LEU A 49 -8.64 10.16 1.08
C LEU A 49 -7.58 10.12 2.19
N ALA A 50 -6.55 10.95 2.10
CA ALA A 50 -5.46 11.08 3.07
C ALA A 50 -5.97 11.54 4.45
N ALA A 51 -6.91 12.48 4.49
CA ALA A 51 -7.52 12.96 5.73
C ALA A 51 -8.58 12.02 6.31
N SER A 52 -9.01 11.00 5.55
CA SER A 52 -10.12 10.14 5.94
C SER A 52 -9.69 8.90 6.72
N PRO A 53 -10.58 8.32 7.55
CA PRO A 53 -10.26 7.11 8.31
C PRO A 53 -10.16 5.84 7.46
N ILE A 54 -10.49 5.87 6.17
CA ILE A 54 -10.57 4.65 5.34
C ILE A 54 -9.20 4.05 5.05
N MET A 55 -8.15 4.86 4.95
CA MET A 55 -6.78 4.36 4.80
C MET A 55 -6.33 3.68 6.09
N ALA A 56 -6.56 4.32 7.25
CA ALA A 56 -6.29 3.71 8.55
C ALA A 56 -7.09 2.40 8.75
N LEU A 57 -8.33 2.34 8.25
CA LEU A 57 -9.14 1.13 8.25
C LEU A 57 -8.50 0.02 7.40
N ALA A 58 -8.02 0.33 6.19
CA ALA A 58 -7.34 -0.63 5.32
C ALA A 58 -6.09 -1.21 6.00
N PHE A 59 -5.23 -0.36 6.57
CA PHE A 59 -4.05 -0.83 7.31
C PHE A 59 -4.41 -1.68 8.53
N ALA A 60 -5.41 -1.29 9.32
CA ALA A 60 -5.86 -2.08 10.45
C ALA A 60 -6.46 -3.43 10.03
N SER A 61 -7.08 -3.48 8.85
CA SER A 61 -7.73 -4.68 8.32
C SER A 61 -6.74 -5.77 7.90
N ILE A 62 -5.46 -5.43 7.71
CA ILE A 62 -4.39 -6.43 7.49
C ILE A 62 -4.27 -7.39 8.68
N ALA A 63 -4.58 -6.98 9.90
CA ALA A 63 -4.50 -7.88 11.06
C ALA A 63 -5.65 -8.92 11.11
N SER A 64 -6.67 -8.80 10.25
CA SER A 64 -7.80 -9.73 10.18
C SER A 64 -7.61 -10.72 9.02
N PRO A 65 -7.60 -12.05 9.29
CA PRO A 65 -7.54 -13.06 8.22
C PRO A 65 -8.66 -12.92 7.18
N GLU A 66 -9.86 -12.52 7.59
CA GLU A 66 -11.03 -12.38 6.73
C GLU A 66 -10.90 -11.23 5.72
N LEU A 67 -10.17 -10.18 6.12
CA LEU A 67 -9.99 -8.93 5.40
C LEU A 67 -8.60 -8.78 4.76
N PHE A 68 -7.64 -9.61 5.15
CA PHE A 68 -6.23 -9.53 4.76
C PHE A 68 -6.03 -9.31 3.26
N GLU A 69 -6.63 -10.17 2.44
CA GLU A 69 -6.51 -10.14 0.98
C GLU A 69 -7.00 -8.79 0.41
N CYS A 70 -8.21 -8.37 0.76
CA CYS A 70 -8.75 -7.11 0.23
C CYS A 70 -8.07 -5.87 0.80
N ALA A 71 -7.52 -5.94 2.02
CA ALA A 71 -6.72 -4.88 2.59
C ALA A 71 -5.39 -4.73 1.82
N THR A 72 -4.71 -5.85 1.55
CA THR A 72 -3.49 -5.89 0.74
C THR A 72 -3.71 -5.27 -0.64
N ASP A 73 -4.81 -5.65 -1.32
CA ASP A 73 -5.17 -5.07 -2.62
C ASP A 73 -5.35 -3.56 -2.54
N VAL A 74 -6.10 -3.06 -1.55
CA VAL A 74 -6.30 -1.61 -1.36
C VAL A 74 -4.97 -0.89 -1.17
N LEU A 75 -4.04 -1.44 -0.39
CA LEU A 75 -2.77 -0.77 -0.13
C LEU A 75 -1.88 -0.73 -1.37
N VAL A 76 -1.81 -1.82 -2.13
CA VAL A 76 -1.06 -1.82 -3.40
C VAL A 76 -1.71 -0.87 -4.42
N ASP A 77 -3.04 -0.92 -4.57
CA ASP A 77 -3.74 -0.01 -5.47
C ASP A 77 -3.60 1.45 -5.04
N ALA A 78 -3.56 1.74 -3.74
CA ALA A 78 -3.36 3.10 -3.22
C ALA A 78 -1.96 3.59 -3.56
N VAL A 79 -0.94 2.74 -3.43
CA VAL A 79 0.44 3.04 -3.83
C VAL A 79 0.53 3.36 -5.33
N HIS A 80 -0.08 2.53 -6.19
CA HIS A 80 -0.14 2.82 -7.63
C HIS A 80 -0.95 4.07 -7.97
N PHE A 81 -2.07 4.28 -7.29
CA PHE A 81 -2.91 5.46 -7.50
C PHE A 81 -2.12 6.75 -7.24
N SER A 82 -1.28 6.76 -6.20
CA SER A 82 -0.44 7.92 -5.87
C SER A 82 0.96 7.93 -6.51
N HIS A 83 1.19 7.22 -7.61
CA HIS A 83 2.49 7.25 -8.30
C HIS A 83 2.88 8.66 -8.80
N ASP A 84 1.90 9.49 -9.19
CA ASP A 84 2.12 10.90 -9.46
C ASP A 84 2.26 11.68 -8.15
N HIS A 85 3.50 11.75 -7.69
CA HIS A 85 3.85 12.33 -6.41
C HIS A 85 3.58 13.83 -6.29
N GLU A 86 3.59 14.59 -7.39
CA GLU A 86 3.30 16.03 -7.33
C GLU A 86 1.82 16.25 -7.02
N GLU A 87 0.94 15.41 -7.55
CA GLU A 87 -0.51 15.48 -7.33
C GLU A 87 -0.95 14.87 -5.98
N HIS A 88 -0.18 13.95 -5.41
CA HIS A 88 -0.64 13.08 -4.31
C HIS A 88 0.21 13.11 -3.03
N GLN A 89 0.98 14.18 -2.81
CA GLN A 89 1.93 14.31 -1.68
C GLN A 89 1.33 13.99 -0.31
N GLN A 90 0.11 14.47 -0.01
CA GLN A 90 -0.53 14.22 1.29
C GLN A 90 -0.84 12.74 1.51
N LEU A 91 -1.31 12.07 0.45
CA LEU A 91 -1.64 10.66 0.50
C LEU A 91 -0.38 9.80 0.66
N ILE A 92 0.69 10.11 -0.08
CA ILE A 92 2.00 9.45 0.09
C ILE A 92 2.51 9.62 1.52
N GLY A 93 2.37 10.83 2.08
CA GLY A 93 2.75 11.13 3.47
C GLY A 93 1.99 10.33 4.53
N VAL A 94 0.82 9.78 4.18
CA VAL A 94 0.06 8.84 5.04
C VAL A 94 0.46 7.39 4.76
N ILE A 95 0.58 7.01 3.49
CA ILE A 95 0.85 5.63 3.07
C ILE A 95 2.23 5.17 3.56
N VAL A 96 3.29 5.92 3.27
CA VAL A 96 4.67 5.46 3.52
C VAL A 96 4.90 5.14 5.01
N PRO A 97 4.57 6.01 5.98
CA PRO A 97 4.73 5.67 7.39
C PRO A 97 3.92 4.46 7.83
N GLN A 98 2.71 4.26 7.29
CA GLN A 98 1.85 3.13 7.66
C GLN A 98 2.33 1.81 7.04
N VAL A 99 2.86 1.82 5.82
CA VAL A 99 3.52 0.65 5.22
C VAL A 99 4.70 0.20 6.08
N LEU A 100 5.52 1.13 6.57
CA LEU A 100 6.64 0.80 7.44
C LEU A 100 6.22 0.20 8.79
N GLN A 101 4.99 0.46 9.26
CA GLN A 101 4.44 -0.18 10.46
C GLN A 101 4.06 -1.65 10.25
N LEU A 102 4.08 -2.16 9.02
CA LEU A 102 3.84 -3.58 8.72
C LEU A 102 5.11 -4.44 8.87
N VAL A 103 6.29 -3.83 9.02
CA VAL A 103 7.56 -4.55 9.19
C VAL A 103 7.54 -5.54 10.36
N PRO A 104 7.06 -5.19 11.57
CA PRO A 104 6.96 -6.16 12.67
C PRO A 104 6.06 -7.35 12.36
N MET A 105 4.98 -7.14 11.59
CA MET A 105 4.09 -8.22 11.18
C MET A 105 4.78 -9.16 10.19
N TYR A 106 5.57 -8.62 9.25
CA TYR A 106 6.38 -9.44 8.36
C TYR A 106 7.40 -10.28 9.13
N GLU A 107 8.11 -9.66 10.08
CA GLU A 107 9.12 -10.37 10.89
C GLU A 107 8.51 -11.46 11.77
N GLU A 108 7.29 -11.26 12.28
CA GLU A 108 6.55 -12.31 12.99
C GLU A 108 6.07 -13.41 12.06
N SER A 109 5.53 -13.08 10.89
CA SER A 109 5.06 -14.06 9.90
C SER A 109 6.22 -14.95 9.43
N LEU A 110 7.40 -14.36 9.22
CA LEU A 110 8.63 -15.09 8.89
C LEU A 110 9.04 -16.08 10.00
N ARG A 111 8.92 -15.68 11.28
CA ARG A 111 9.19 -16.58 12.42
C ARG A 111 8.18 -17.73 12.51
N GLN A 112 6.97 -17.51 12.04
CA GLN A 112 5.89 -18.48 12.02
C GLN A 112 5.88 -19.35 10.76
N GLU A 113 6.81 -19.13 9.82
CA GLU A 113 6.85 -19.81 8.52
C GLU A 113 5.55 -19.59 7.71
N ASP A 114 4.90 -18.43 7.89
CA ASP A 114 3.74 -17.99 7.10
C ASP A 114 4.19 -17.22 5.86
N ASP A 115 4.66 -17.99 4.87
CA ASP A 115 5.17 -17.46 3.60
C ASP A 115 4.11 -16.72 2.79
N ASP A 116 2.82 -17.07 2.95
CA ASP A 116 1.71 -16.40 2.25
C ASP A 116 1.54 -14.96 2.74
N THR A 117 1.55 -14.74 4.05
CA THR A 117 1.53 -13.39 4.64
C THR A 117 2.81 -12.62 4.30
N CYS A 118 3.99 -13.26 4.41
CA CYS A 118 5.25 -12.64 4.04
C CYS A 118 5.25 -12.17 2.57
N ARG A 119 4.71 -12.99 1.66
CA ARG A 119 4.60 -12.67 0.23
C ARG A 119 3.73 -11.45 -0.02
N ALA A 120 2.56 -11.38 0.61
CA ALA A 120 1.64 -10.25 0.48
C ALA A 120 2.24 -8.95 1.02
N LEU A 121 2.89 -8.99 2.18
CA LEU A 121 3.58 -7.83 2.76
C LEU A 121 4.81 -7.41 1.94
N CYS A 122 5.58 -8.37 1.44
CA CYS A 122 6.72 -8.13 0.54
C CYS A 122 6.29 -7.41 -0.74
N ARG A 123 5.13 -7.78 -1.31
CA ARG A 123 4.53 -7.06 -2.44
C ARG A 123 4.26 -5.60 -2.08
N ILE A 124 3.61 -5.32 -0.94
CA ILE A 124 3.35 -3.94 -0.51
C ILE A 124 4.65 -3.14 -0.39
N PHE A 125 5.68 -3.70 0.23
CA PHE A 125 6.99 -3.05 0.37
C PHE A 125 7.63 -2.75 -0.98
N THR A 126 7.63 -3.74 -1.88
CA THR A 126 8.25 -3.64 -3.19
C THR A 126 7.54 -2.59 -4.04
N GLU A 127 6.21 -2.65 -4.12
CA GLU A 127 5.40 -1.66 -4.86
C GLU A 127 5.64 -0.24 -4.30
N THR A 128 5.73 -0.10 -2.97
CA THR A 128 6.04 1.20 -2.34
C THR A 128 7.42 1.70 -2.74
N GLY A 129 8.43 0.82 -2.79
CA GLY A 129 9.78 1.16 -3.23
C GLY A 129 9.84 1.55 -4.71
N GLU A 130 9.11 0.83 -5.56
CA GLU A 130 9.07 1.08 -7.00
C GLU A 130 8.33 2.37 -7.36
N GLN A 131 7.11 2.55 -6.85
CA GLN A 131 6.31 3.74 -7.18
C GLN A 131 6.91 5.04 -6.61
N TYR A 132 7.66 4.95 -5.51
CA TYR A 132 8.29 6.10 -4.87
C TYR A 132 9.81 6.15 -5.02
N LEU A 133 10.35 5.48 -6.04
CA LEU A 133 11.79 5.44 -6.29
C LEU A 133 12.42 6.83 -6.40
N HIS A 134 11.73 7.78 -7.01
CA HIS A 134 12.18 9.17 -7.10
C HIS A 134 12.41 9.83 -5.72
N LEU A 135 11.59 9.50 -4.70
CA LEU A 135 11.82 9.97 -3.32
C LEU A 135 13.07 9.34 -2.72
N ILE A 136 13.31 8.06 -3.04
CA ILE A 136 14.52 7.33 -2.62
C ILE A 136 15.77 7.97 -3.21
N LEU A 137 15.76 8.32 -4.49
CA LEU A 137 16.89 8.96 -5.16
C LEU A 137 17.13 10.40 -4.69
N ARG A 138 16.07 11.12 -4.36
CA ARG A 138 16.13 12.53 -3.92
C ARG A 138 16.67 12.68 -2.49
N ASP A 139 16.18 11.86 -1.55
CA ASP A 139 16.66 11.84 -0.17
C ASP A 139 16.85 10.38 0.31
N PRO A 140 18.02 9.79 0.00
CA PRO A 140 18.30 8.41 0.37
C PRO A 140 18.21 8.18 1.88
N GLN A 141 18.64 9.14 2.71
CA GLN A 141 18.64 8.97 4.17
C GLN A 141 17.23 8.82 4.72
N GLN A 142 16.28 9.64 4.23
CA GLN A 142 14.89 9.56 4.64
C GLN A 142 14.21 8.29 4.12
N ALA A 143 14.64 7.78 2.96
CA ALA A 143 14.00 6.66 2.30
C ALA A 143 14.62 5.28 2.64
N LEU A 144 15.75 5.25 3.35
CA LEU A 144 16.38 4.02 3.85
C LEU A 144 15.41 3.03 4.52
N PRO A 145 14.41 3.46 5.33
CA PRO A 145 13.45 2.53 5.90
C PRO A 145 12.63 1.75 4.86
N VAL A 146 12.25 2.38 3.74
CA VAL A 146 11.51 1.71 2.64
C VAL A 146 12.41 0.68 1.97
N VAL A 147 13.64 1.07 1.61
CA VAL A 147 14.63 0.16 1.02
C VAL A 147 14.92 -1.03 1.95
N SER A 148 15.01 -0.77 3.26
CA SER A 148 15.21 -1.81 4.28
C SER A 148 14.01 -2.75 4.41
N ALA A 149 12.78 -2.28 4.19
CA ALA A 149 11.60 -3.13 4.14
C ALA A 149 11.65 -4.07 2.92
N VAL A 150 12.01 -3.57 1.74
CA VAL A 150 12.19 -4.41 0.53
C VAL A 150 13.32 -5.41 0.71
N LEU A 151 14.43 -5.02 1.35
CA LEU A 151 15.56 -5.90 1.63
C LEU A 151 15.19 -7.12 2.48
N ARG A 152 14.20 -7.01 3.37
CA ARG A 152 13.69 -8.17 4.13
C ARG A 152 13.11 -9.23 3.20
N GLY A 153 12.31 -8.80 2.22
CA GLY A 153 11.82 -9.65 1.14
C GLY A 153 12.94 -10.35 0.39
N ALA A 154 13.95 -9.59 -0.03
CA ALA A 154 15.10 -10.12 -0.77
C ALA A 154 15.93 -11.15 0.03
N ALA A 155 15.96 -11.00 1.36
CA ALA A 155 16.66 -11.90 2.28
C ALA A 155 15.80 -13.10 2.74
N HIS A 156 14.55 -13.20 2.27
CA HIS A 156 13.64 -14.27 2.67
C HIS A 156 14.14 -15.65 2.20
N PRO A 157 13.99 -16.73 3.00
CA PRO A 157 14.46 -18.06 2.64
C PRO A 157 13.69 -18.69 1.47
N ASP A 158 12.39 -18.42 1.36
CA ASP A 158 11.61 -18.77 0.17
C ASP A 158 12.01 -17.87 -1.00
N ARG A 159 12.49 -18.52 -2.07
CA ARG A 159 12.88 -17.90 -3.32
C ARG A 159 11.74 -17.12 -3.97
N GLU A 160 10.50 -17.60 -3.92
CA GLU A 160 9.38 -16.94 -4.56
C GLU A 160 9.06 -15.60 -3.90
N VAL A 161 9.27 -15.47 -2.59
CA VAL A 161 9.16 -14.20 -1.87
C VAL A 161 10.30 -13.26 -2.24
N ALA A 162 11.53 -13.77 -2.31
CA ALA A 162 12.70 -12.96 -2.69
C ALA A 162 12.59 -12.42 -4.12
N GLU A 163 12.07 -13.23 -5.06
CA GLU A 163 11.88 -12.86 -6.47
C GLU A 163 10.96 -11.65 -6.68
N ILE A 164 10.00 -11.41 -5.77
CA ILE A 164 9.12 -10.23 -5.82
C ILE A 164 9.95 -8.95 -5.85
N THR A 165 11.09 -8.92 -5.16
CA THR A 165 11.89 -7.69 -5.00
C THR A 165 12.83 -7.38 -6.17
N PHE A 166 12.99 -8.31 -7.13
CA PHE A 166 14.06 -8.21 -8.12
C PHE A 166 13.93 -7.02 -9.05
N ASN A 167 12.69 -6.68 -9.45
CA ASN A 167 12.44 -5.54 -10.33
C ASN A 167 12.85 -4.22 -9.65
N PHE A 168 12.46 -4.00 -8.40
CA PHE A 168 12.91 -2.88 -7.59
C PHE A 168 14.45 -2.74 -7.58
N TRP A 169 15.19 -3.82 -7.29
CA TRP A 169 16.65 -3.76 -7.23
C TRP A 169 17.29 -3.47 -8.59
N TYR A 170 16.71 -4.02 -9.66
CA TYR A 170 17.14 -3.74 -11.02
C TYR A 170 16.98 -2.25 -11.35
N ILE A 171 15.77 -1.69 -11.18
CA ILE A 171 15.49 -0.29 -11.50
C ILE A 171 16.34 0.64 -10.61
N LEU A 172 16.44 0.37 -9.30
CA LEU A 172 17.29 1.16 -8.41
C LEU A 172 18.75 1.17 -8.87
N SER A 173 19.27 0.04 -9.36
CA SER A 173 20.65 -0.03 -9.86
C SER A 173 20.88 0.79 -11.13
N GLU A 174 19.93 0.78 -12.06
CA GLU A 174 19.99 1.57 -13.30
C GLU A 174 19.96 3.08 -13.00
N GLU A 175 19.04 3.50 -12.12
CA GLU A 175 18.92 4.92 -11.71
C GLU A 175 20.18 5.42 -10.99
N LEU A 176 20.78 4.61 -10.11
CA LEU A 176 22.03 4.96 -9.42
C LEU A 176 23.24 5.01 -10.35
N ALA A 177 23.23 4.24 -11.45
CA ALA A 177 24.29 4.24 -12.45
C ALA A 177 24.26 5.48 -13.37
N GLY A 178 23.23 6.33 -13.23
CA GLY A 178 23.07 7.56 -14.00
C GLY A 178 22.18 7.39 -15.24
N GLY A 179 21.03 6.74 -15.07
CA GLY A 179 19.92 6.81 -16.04
C GLY A 179 19.58 8.24 -16.47
#